data_AF-A0A0U1HQP2-F1
#
_entry.id   AF-A0A0U1HQP2-F1
#
_cell.length_a   1.000
_cell.length_b   1.000
_cell.length_c   1.000
_cell.angle_alpha   90.00
_cell.angle_beta   90.00
_cell.angle_gamma   90.00
#
_symmetry.space_group_name_H-M   'P 1'
#
loop_
_entity.id
_entity.type
_entity.pdbx_description
1 polymer ?
#
loop_
_entity_poly.entity_id
_entity_poly.type
_entity_poly.pdbx_seq_one_letter_code
_entity_poly.pdbx_strand_id
1 'polypeptide(L)'
;MPEALNQSWSIDFMHDALVCGRRFRTFNVVDDFNREALAIEIDLNIPAQRVVRVLDRIVANRGYPLKMRMDNGPELISQALAQWAETMV
;
A
#
# COMPACT_ATOMS: atom_id res chain seq x y z
N MET A 1 7.98 18.24 2.20
CA MET A 1 7.65 17.18 3.18
C MET A 1 6.18 17.35 3.53
N PRO A 2 5.41 16.28 3.80
CA PRO A 2 4.03 16.43 4.25
C PRO A 2 3.98 17.23 5.56
N GLU A 3 2.94 18.04 5.71
CA GLU A 3 2.73 18.98 6.82
C GLU A 3 1.64 18.51 7.79
N ALA A 4 0.85 17.50 7.38
CA ALA A 4 -0.21 16.91 8.18
C ALA A 4 -0.39 15.41 7.87
N LEU A 5 -1.09 14.72 8.79
CA LEU A 5 -1.54 13.35 8.59
C LEU A 5 -2.37 13.21 7.33
N ASN A 6 -2.30 12.03 6.71
CA ASN A 6 -3.08 11.66 5.55
C ASN A 6 -2.84 12.53 4.30
N GLN A 7 -1.77 13.33 4.25
CA GLN A 7 -1.43 14.07 3.04
C GLN A 7 -0.74 13.17 2.01
N SER A 8 0.11 12.25 2.46
CA SER A 8 0.95 11.45 1.57
C SER A 8 1.18 10.08 2.15
N TRP A 9 0.84 9.05 1.37
CA TRP A 9 1.15 7.67 1.73
C TRP A 9 2.27 7.13 0.84
N SER A 10 3.22 6.44 1.46
CA SER A 10 4.16 5.56 0.77
C SER A 10 3.66 4.14 0.79
N ILE A 11 3.64 3.51 -0.38
CA ILE A 11 3.36 2.09 -0.51
C ILE A 11 4.53 1.35 -1.15
N ASP A 12 4.80 0.15 -0.64
CA ASP A 12 5.91 -0.66 -1.14
C ASP A 12 5.63 -2.17 -1.02
N PHE A 13 6.28 -2.93 -1.90
CA PHE A 13 6.28 -4.38 -1.91
C PHE A 13 7.68 -4.91 -1.59
N MET A 14 7.79 -5.73 -0.55
CA MET A 14 9.01 -6.46 -0.26
C MET A 14 8.81 -7.96 -0.45
N HIS A 15 9.89 -8.66 -0.78
CA HIS A 15 9.93 -10.12 -0.86
C HIS A 15 10.95 -10.63 0.14
N ASP A 16 10.58 -11.69 0.85
CA ASP A 16 11.47 -12.34 1.80
C ASP A 16 11.20 -13.85 1.79
N ALA A 17 12.00 -14.62 2.53
CA ALA A 17 11.88 -16.06 2.66
C ALA A 17 11.99 -16.49 4.11
N LEU A 18 11.12 -17.42 4.50
CA LEU A 18 11.26 -18.14 5.76
C LEU A 18 12.52 -19.01 5.74
N VAL A 19 12.99 -19.42 6.92
CA VAL A 19 14.13 -20.33 7.08
C VAL A 19 13.98 -21.62 6.26
N CYS A 20 12.75 -22.09 6.05
CA CYS A 20 12.44 -23.27 5.22
C CYS A 20 12.49 -23.01 3.70
N GLY A 21 12.89 -21.82 3.25
CA GLY A 21 12.97 -21.43 1.83
C GLY A 21 11.64 -20.98 1.22
N ARG A 22 10.54 -21.04 1.96
CA ARG A 22 9.22 -20.55 1.48
C ARG A 22 9.22 -19.03 1.39
N ARG A 23 9.08 -18.53 0.16
CA ARG A 23 9.01 -17.09 -0.14
C ARG A 23 7.65 -16.50 0.22
N PHE A 24 7.65 -15.29 0.74
CA PHE A 24 6.45 -14.50 0.96
C PHE A 24 6.67 -13.05 0.50
N ARG A 25 5.59 -12.30 0.44
CA ARG A 25 5.58 -10.88 0.11
C ARG A 25 4.95 -10.09 1.24
N THR A 26 5.38 -8.85 1.39
CA THR A 26 4.70 -7.87 2.22
C THR A 26 4.24 -6.72 1.34
N PHE A 27 3.04 -6.21 1.60
CA PHE A 27 2.53 -4.96 1.07
C PHE A 27 2.41 -3.99 2.24
N ASN A 28 3.22 -2.94 2.21
CA ASN A 28 3.35 -1.99 3.30
C ASN A 28 2.72 -0.66 2.88
N VAL A 29 1.96 -0.05 3.79
CA VAL A 29 1.37 1.28 3.63
C VAL A 29 1.79 2.14 4.82
N VAL A 30 2.44 3.26 4.55
CA VAL A 30 3.02 4.14 5.57
C VAL A 30 2.58 5.58 5.33
N ASP A 31 2.18 6.28 6.40
CA ASP A 31 1.95 7.72 6.35
C ASP A 31 3.30 8.47 6.41
N ASP A 32 3.54 9.35 5.44
CA ASP A 32 4.82 10.03 5.30
C ASP A 32 5.05 11.13 6.37
N PHE A 33 4.01 11.62 7.05
CA PHE A 33 4.13 12.67 8.07
C PHE A 33 4.61 12.11 9.41
N ASN A 34 3.90 11.13 9.96
CA ASN A 34 4.22 10.55 11.27
C ASN A 34 4.98 9.21 11.20
N ARG A 35 5.28 8.70 9.99
CA ARG A 35 5.92 7.39 9.76
C ARG A 35 5.12 6.20 10.31
N GLU A 36 3.82 6.36 10.50
CA GLU A 36 2.97 5.29 10.98
C GLU A 36 2.73 4.23 9.89
N ALA A 37 2.90 2.96 10.24
CA ALA A 37 2.49 1.85 9.39
C ALA A 37 0.97 1.67 9.45
N LEU A 38 0.28 2.15 8.42
CA LEU A 38 -1.18 2.10 8.31
C LEU A 38 -1.68 0.67 8.05
N ALA A 39 -0.92 -0.12 7.28
CA ALA A 39 -1.16 -1.54 7.08
C ALA A 39 0.12 -2.26 6.65
N ILE A 40 0.24 -3.52 7.05
CA ILE A 40 1.24 -4.47 6.56
C ILE A 40 0.49 -5.76 6.25
N GLU A 41 0.26 -6.03 4.97
CA GLU A 41 -0.36 -7.26 4.50
C GLU A 41 0.73 -8.26 4.11
N ILE A 42 0.66 -9.49 4.64
CA ILE A 42 1.69 -10.52 4.42
C ILE A 42 1.04 -11.75 3.81
N ASP A 43 1.49 -12.16 2.62
CA ASP A 43 1.00 -13.38 1.97
C ASP A 43 2.02 -13.92 0.95
N LEU A 44 1.84 -15.14 0.48
CA LEU A 44 2.63 -15.72 -0.60
C LEU A 44 2.38 -15.01 -1.94
N ASN A 45 1.16 -14.55 -2.14
CA ASN A 45 0.77 -13.77 -3.30
C ASN A 45 -0.21 -12.67 -2.90
N ILE A 46 0.03 -11.46 -3.38
CA ILE A 46 -0.79 -10.28 -3.09
C ILE A 46 -1.32 -9.75 -4.43
N PRO A 47 -2.49 -10.23 -4.88
CA PRO A 47 -3.09 -9.77 -6.14
C PRO A 47 -3.62 -8.33 -6.00
N ALA A 48 -3.80 -7.63 -7.12
CA ALA A 48 -4.30 -6.26 -7.17
C ALA A 48 -5.57 -6.05 -6.33
N GLN A 49 -6.53 -6.97 -6.44
CA GLN A 49 -7.77 -6.90 -5.66
C GLN A 49 -7.55 -6.92 -4.14
N ARG A 50 -6.51 -7.61 -3.66
CA ARG A 50 -6.18 -7.62 -2.23
C ARG A 50 -5.56 -6.30 -1.81
N VAL A 51 -4.70 -5.72 -2.64
CA VAL A 51 -4.13 -4.37 -2.44
C VAL A 51 -5.24 -3.33 -2.29
N VAL A 52 -6.19 -3.30 -3.23
CA VAL A 52 -7.34 -2.37 -3.21
C VAL A 52 -8.16 -2.54 -1.92
N ARG A 53 -8.49 -3.78 -1.54
CA ARG A 53 -9.23 -4.04 -0.29
C ARG A 53 -8.50 -3.55 0.96
N VAL A 54 -7.17 -3.66 1.01
CA VAL A 54 -6.39 -3.12 2.14
C VAL A 54 -6.50 -1.60 2.17
N LEU A 55 -6.33 -0.95 1.02
CA LEU A 55 -6.45 0.50 0.92
C LEU A 55 -7.85 1.01 1.28
N ASP A 56 -8.91 0.36 0.79
CA ASP A 56 -10.30 0.69 1.13
C ASP A 56 -10.55 0.63 2.64
N ARG A 57 -9.97 -0.36 3.34
CA ARG A 57 -10.09 -0.48 4.80
C ARG A 57 -9.41 0.69 5.53
N ILE A 58 -8.25 1.13 5.07
CA ILE A 58 -7.55 2.26 5.68
C ILE A 58 -8.35 3.54 5.44
N VAL A 59 -8.80 3.75 4.20
CA VAL A 59 -9.61 4.91 3.81
C VAL A 59 -10.94 4.96 4.55
N ALA A 60 -11.61 3.83 4.78
CA ALA A 60 -12.85 3.79 5.54
C ALA A 60 -12.70 4.34 6.98
N ASN A 61 -11.50 4.28 7.55
CA ASN A 61 -11.22 4.76 8.92
C ASN A 61 -10.62 6.17 8.96
N ARG A 62 -9.85 6.58 7.94
CA ARG A 62 -9.05 7.82 7.96
C ARG A 62 -9.34 8.81 6.83
N GLY A 63 -10.10 8.39 5.83
CA GLY A 63 -10.27 9.11 4.56
C GLY A 63 -9.14 8.84 3.56
N TYR A 64 -9.31 9.33 2.34
CA TYR A 64 -8.31 9.19 1.26
C TYR A 64 -7.10 10.08 1.49
N PRO A 65 -5.89 9.64 1.09
CA PRO A 65 -4.72 10.51 1.09
C PRO A 65 -4.81 11.54 -0.06
N LEU A 66 -4.14 12.68 0.07
CA LEU A 66 -4.04 13.65 -1.04
C LEU A 66 -3.12 13.18 -2.16
N LYS A 67 -2.13 12.33 -1.82
CA LYS A 67 -1.25 11.70 -2.80
C LYS A 67 -0.74 10.36 -2.30
N MET A 68 -0.37 9.51 -3.24
CA MET A 68 0.24 8.21 -2.97
C MET A 68 1.50 8.07 -3.82
N ARG A 69 2.56 7.54 -3.21
CA ARG A 69 3.81 7.17 -3.89
C ARG A 69 4.00 5.67 -3.81
N MET A 70 4.39 5.07 -4.93
CA MET A 70 4.79 3.67 -5.02
C MET A 70 6.14 3.55 -5.70
N ASP A 71 7.09 2.86 -5.06
CA ASP A 71 8.46 2.79 -5.57
C ASP A 71 8.69 1.53 -6.44
N ASN A 72 8.10 0.37 -6.10
CA ASN A 72 8.37 -0.92 -6.79
C ASN A 72 7.15 -1.86 -6.97
N GLY A 73 6.06 -1.37 -7.57
CA GLY A 73 4.86 -2.19 -7.84
C GLY A 73 4.98 -3.06 -9.09
N PRO A 74 4.48 -4.32 -9.08
CA PRO A 74 4.24 -5.07 -10.31
C PRO A 74 3.26 -4.31 -11.22
N GLU A 75 3.46 -4.32 -12.54
CA GLU A 75 2.69 -3.52 -13.51
C GLU A 75 1.16 -3.62 -13.34
N LEU A 76 0.64 -4.83 -13.13
CA LEU A 76 -0.80 -5.06 -12.92
C LEU A 76 -1.32 -4.46 -11.61
N ILE A 77 -0.48 -4.41 -10.57
CA ILE A 77 -0.81 -3.70 -9.33
C ILE A 77 -0.79 -2.20 -9.57
N SER A 78 0.21 -1.69 -10.29
CA SER A 78 0.31 -0.27 -10.66
C SER A 78 -0.92 0.21 -11.42
N GLN A 79 -1.42 -0.58 -12.37
CA GLN A 79 -2.63 -0.25 -13.12
C GLN A 79 -3.88 -0.24 -12.23
N ALA A 80 -4.06 -1.25 -11.37
CA ALA A 80 -5.19 -1.29 -10.46
C ALA A 80 -5.15 -0.15 -9.43
N LEU A 81 -3.96 0.23 -8.97
CA LEU A 81 -3.76 1.38 -8.08
C LEU A 81 -4.05 2.70 -8.77
N ALA A 82 -3.66 2.87 -10.03
CA ALA A 82 -4.00 4.05 -10.80
C ALA A 82 -5.53 4.21 -10.94
N GLN A 83 -6.23 3.12 -11.27
CA GLN A 83 -7.69 3.10 -11.31
C GLN A 83 -8.32 3.39 -9.94
N TRP A 84 -7.74 2.82 -8.87
CA TRP A 84 -8.23 3.10 -7.52
C TRP A 84 -8.01 4.57 -7.13
N ALA A 85 -6.89 5.18 -7.55
CA ALA A 85 -6.61 6.59 -7.29
C ALA A 85 -7.58 7.55 -8.00
N GLU A 86 -8.21 7.16 -9.12
CA GLU A 86 -9.29 7.92 -9.74
C GLU A 86 -10.53 8.04 -8.83
N THR A 87 -10.67 7.19 -7.81
CA THR A 87 -11.74 7.28 -6.81
C THR A 87 -11.47 8.31 -5.70
N MET A 88 -10.25 8.87 -5.64
CA MET A 88 -9.88 9.91 -4.67
C MET A 88 -10.44 11.31 -5.00
N VAL A 89 -11.12 11.44 -6.15
CA VAL A 89 -11.60 12.72 -6.72
C VAL A 89 -12.87 13.21 -6.05
#